data_AF-A0A1H7GT83-F1
#
_entry.id   AF-A0A1H7GT83-F1
#
_cell.length_a   1.000
_cell.length_b   1.000
_cell.length_c   1.000
_cell.angle_alpha   90.00
_cell.angle_beta   90.00
_cell.angle_gamma   90.00
#
_symmetry.space_group_name_H-M   'P 1'
#
loop_
_entity.id
_entity.type
_entity.pdbx_description
1 polymer ?
#
loop_
_entity_poly.entity_id
_entity_poly.type
_entity_poly.pdbx_seq_one_letter_code
_entity_poly.pdbx_strand_id
1 'polypeptide(L)' 'MEIYNKQERGYIEVWLTNEEQQMYDREELTERLLARVKKKKCRVAFFLSGSEDPYPITENLLLTNLKTIYS' A
#
# COMPACT_ATOMS: atom_id res chain seq x y z
N MET A 1 2.29 -7.85 3.67
CA MET A 1 1.36 -7.80 2.53
C MET A 1 0.01 -8.12 3.09
N GLU A 2 -0.94 -7.22 2.91
CA GLU A 2 -2.31 -7.42 3.35
C GLU A 2 -3.22 -7.51 2.13
N ILE A 3 -4.10 -8.51 2.09
CA ILE A 3 -5.02 -8.75 0.96
C ILE A 3 -6.44 -8.71 1.49
N TYR A 4 -7.25 -7.78 0.97
CA TYR A 4 -8.67 -7.69 1.30
C TYR A 4 -9.51 -8.11 0.10
N ASN A 5 -10.28 -9.16 0.28
CA ASN A 5 -11.20 -9.65 -0.73
C ASN A 5 -12.48 -8.80 -0.73
N LYS A 6 -12.55 -7.83 -1.64
CA LYS A 6 -13.75 -7.00 -1.88
C LYS A 6 -14.47 -7.39 -3.18
N GLN A 7 -14.45 -8.68 -3.54
CA GLN A 7 -15.09 -9.20 -4.76
C GLN A 7 -16.57 -8.80 -4.90
N GLU A 8 -17.29 -8.59 -3.79
CA GLU A 8 -18.65 -8.04 -3.80
C GLU A 8 -18.71 -6.68 -4.50
N ARG A 9 -17.70 -5.83 -4.27
CA ARG A 9 -17.50 -4.51 -4.90
C ARG A 9 -16.75 -4.60 -6.25
N GLY A 10 -16.39 -5.80 -6.69
CA GLY A 10 -15.75 -6.03 -7.99
C GLY A 10 -14.22 -5.92 -8.03
N TYR A 11 -13.55 -5.86 -6.88
CA TYR A 11 -12.09 -5.81 -6.84
C TYR A 11 -11.48 -6.46 -5.59
N ILE A 12 -10.18 -6.76 -5.63
CA ILE A 12 -9.37 -7.20 -4.49
C ILE A 12 -8.39 -6.09 -4.19
N GLU A 13 -8.27 -5.71 -2.92
CA GLU A 13 -7.25 -4.74 -2.48
C GLU A 13 -6.02 -5.50 -2.01
N VAL A 14 -4.86 -5.05 -2.44
CA VAL A 14 -3.57 -5.56 -2.02
C VAL A 14 -2.74 -4.40 -1.51
N TRP A 15 -2.32 -4.48 -0.25
CA TRP A 15 -1.45 -3.51 0.39
C TRP A 15 -0.05 -4.09 0.50
N LEU A 16 0.92 -3.39 -0.06
CA LEU A 16 2.32 -3.78 -0.06
C LEU A 16 3.16 -2.69 0.59
N THR A 17 4.02 -3.10 1.53
CA THR A 17 5.09 -2.22 2.03
C THR A 17 6.14 -1.98 0.94
N ASN A 18 7.04 -1.02 1.14
CA ASN A 18 8.11 -0.73 0.19
C ASN A 18 9.05 -1.94 -0.02
N GLU A 19 9.36 -2.66 1.06
CA GLU A 19 10.17 -3.89 0.99
C GLU A 19 9.48 -4.99 0.18
N GLU A 20 8.16 -5.15 0.38
CA GLU A 20 7.38 -6.17 -0.29
C GLU A 20 7.17 -5.88 -1.77
N GLN A 21 7.14 -4.61 -2.16
CA GLN A 21 7.12 -4.21 -3.57
C GLN A 21 8.35 -4.70 -4.35
N GLN A 22 9.49 -4.90 -3.68
CA GLN A 22 10.70 -5.44 -4.30
C GLN A 22 10.73 -6.96 -4.30
N MET A 23 10.00 -7.60 -3.39
CA MET A 23 9.96 -9.07 -3.28
C MET A 23 8.90 -9.73 -4.17
N TYR A 24 7.80 -9.03 -4.47
CA TYR A 24 6.67 -9.59 -5.19
C TYR A 24 6.52 -9.01 -6.60
N ASP A 25 6.44 -9.90 -7.60
CA ASP A 25 5.99 -9.53 -8.93
C ASP A 25 4.47 -9.26 -8.91
N ARG A 26 4.08 -8.04 -9.27
CA ARG A 26 2.67 -7.59 -9.27
C ARG A 26 1.84 -8.31 -10.31
N GLU A 27 2.42 -8.66 -11.46
CA GLU A 27 1.72 -9.35 -12.54
C GLU A 27 1.41 -10.78 -12.11
N GLU A 28 2.43 -11.49 -11.59
CA GLU A 28 2.26 -12.86 -11.08
C GLU A 28 1.28 -12.89 -9.90
N LEU A 29 1.37 -11.93 -8.98
CA LEU A 29 0.45 -11.84 -7.85
C LEU A 29 -0.99 -11.59 -8.33
N THR A 30 -1.17 -10.74 -9.34
CA THR A 30 -2.48 -10.46 -9.93
C THR A 30 -3.09 -11.72 -10.53
N GLU A 31 -2.34 -12.49 -11.31
CA GLU A 31 -2.82 -13.74 -11.90
C GLU A 31 -3.23 -14.74 -10.82
N ARG A 32 -2.39 -14.94 -9.80
CA ARG A 32 -2.69 -15.84 -8.67
C ARG A 32 -3.95 -15.42 -7.91
N LEU A 33 -4.15 -14.12 -7.72
CA LEU A 33 -5.32 -13.58 -7.05
C LEU A 33 -6.58 -13.76 -7.91
N LEU A 34 -6.50 -13.44 -9.20
CA LEU A 34 -7.61 -13.58 -10.15
C LEU A 34 -8.02 -15.03 -10.39
N ALA A 35 -7.08 -15.97 -10.39
CA ALA A 35 -7.35 -17.41 -10.52
C ALA A 35 -8.25 -17.95 -9.38
N ARG A 36 -8.22 -17.31 -8.21
CA ARG A 36 -9.05 -17.69 -7.05
C ARG A 36 -10.42 -17.01 -7.04
N VAL A 37 -10.71 -16.13 -8.00
CA VAL A 37 -11.96 -15.35 -8.03
C VAL A 37 -13.02 -16.07 -8.85
N LYS A 38 -14.19 -16.28 -8.23
CA LYS A 38 -15.36 -16.88 -8.90
C LYS A 38 -16.14 -15.87 -9.78
N LYS A 39 -15.95 -14.57 -9.56
CA LYS A 39 -16.65 -13.50 -10.31
C LYS A 39 -15.94 -13.14 -11.60
N LYS A 40 -16.70 -13.13 -12.71
CA LYS A 40 -16.23 -12.87 -14.08
C LYS A 40 -15.60 -11.48 -14.34
N LYS A 41 -15.81 -10.51 -13.44
CA LYS A 41 -15.30 -9.13 -13.56
C LYS A 41 -14.74 -8.67 -12.22
N CYS A 42 -13.60 -9.23 -11.82
CA CYS A 42 -12.86 -8.77 -10.64
C CYS A 42 -11.54 -8.16 -11.07
N ARG A 43 -11.16 -7.03 -10.46
CA ARG A 43 -9.89 -6.34 -10.69
C ARG A 43 -9.01 -6.41 -9.44
N VAL A 44 -7.71 -6.28 -9.57
CA VAL A 44 -6.80 -6.18 -8.42
C VAL A 44 -6.34 -4.73 -8.31
N ALA A 45 -6.49 -4.13 -7.13
CA ALA A 45 -6.08 -2.78 -6.81
C ALA A 45 -4.90 -2.82 -5.83
N PHE A 46 -3.77 -2.26 -6.23
CA PHE A 46 -2.56 -2.22 -5.42
C PHE A 46 -2.44 -0.87 -4.71
N PHE A 47 -2.33 -0.91 -3.39
CA PHE A 47 -2.02 0.21 -2.53
C PHE A 47 -0.58 0.04 -2.06
N LEU A 48 0.27 0.93 -2.52
CA LEU A 48 1.71 0.87 -2.28
C LEU A 48 2.03 1.86 -1.17
N SER A 49 2.68 1.40 -0.11
CA SER A 49 3.28 2.33 0.85
C SER A 49 4.30 3.20 0.12
N GLY A 50 4.23 4.51 0.37
CA GLY A 50 5.18 5.47 -0.18
C GLY A 50 6.62 5.16 0.24
N SER A 51 7.57 5.70 -0.52
CA SER A 51 9.01 5.51 -0.31
C SER A 51 9.58 6.30 0.88
N GLU A 52 8.79 7.19 1.47
CA GLU A 52 9.24 8.04 2.57
C GLU A 52 8.95 7.39 3.91
N ASP A 53 10.00 7.28 4.72
CA ASP A 53 9.87 6.92 6.13
C ASP A 53 9.07 8.03 6.84
N PRO A 54 7.99 7.71 7.58
CA PRO A 54 7.25 8.71 8.33
C PRO A 54 8.09 9.37 9.44
N TYR A 55 9.20 8.77 9.88
CA TYR A 55 10.10 9.31 10.89
C TYR A 55 10.73 10.66 10.50
N PRO A 56 11.47 10.81 9.38
CA PRO A 56 12.04 12.09 8.98
C PRO A 56 10.99 13.18 8.72
N ILE A 57 9.79 12.82 8.26
CA ILE A 57 8.69 13.77 8.04
C ILE A 57 8.17 14.31 9.38
N THR A 58 7.93 13.40 10.33
CA THR A 58 7.43 13.77 11.67
C THR A 58 8.49 14.49 12.49
N GLU A 59 9.77 14.10 12.38
CA GLU A 59 10.90 14.77 13.01
C GLU A 59 11.04 16.22 12.51
N ASN A 60 10.97 16.46 11.20
CA ASN A 60 11.03 17.82 10.65
C ASN A 60 9.85 18.68 11.10
N LEU A 61 8.64 18.11 11.17
CA LEU A 61 7.45 18.79 11.68
C LEU A 61 7.62 19.19 13.16
N LEU A 62 8.16 18.29 13.98
CA LEU A 62 8.42 18.55 15.40
C LEU A 62 9.50 19.61 15.59
N LEU A 63 10.61 19.50 14.88
CA LEU A 63 11.72 20.47 14.93
C LEU A 63 11.29 21.86 14.45
N THR A 64 10.44 21.93 13.42
CA THR A 64 9.90 23.20 12.92
C THR A 64 8.99 23.86 13.95
N ASN A 65 8.11 23.09 14.60
CA ASN A 65 7.25 23.62 15.67
C ASN A 65 8.05 24.09 16.89
N LEU A 66 9.11 23.38 17.27
CA LEU A 66 9.97 23.78 18.38
C LEU A 66 10.76 25.07 18.09
N LYS A 67 11.21 25.29 16.84
CA LYS A 67 11.88 26.55 16.45
C LYS A 67 10.99 27.78 16.58
N THR A 68 9.70 27.64 16.28
CA THR A 68 8.73 28.74 16.33
C THR A 68 8.41 29.19 17.76
N ILE A 69 8.64 28.34 18.77
CA ILE A 69 8.34 28.65 20.19
C ILE A 69 9.43 29.54 20.84
N TYR A 70 10.63 29.60 20.25
CA TYR A 70 11.78 30.38 20.77
C TYR A 70 12.18 31.57 19.88
N SER A 71 11.31 32.01 18.97
CA SER A 71 11.52 33.19 18.13
C SER A 71 10.81 34.42 18.67
#